data_AF-A0A3C1WQH3-F1
#
_entry.id   AF-A0A3C1WQH3-F1
#
_cell.length_a   1.000
_cell.length_b   1.000
_cell.length_c   1.000
_cell.angle_alpha   90.00
_cell.angle_beta   90.00
_cell.angle_gamma   90.00
#
_symmetry.space_group_name_H-M   'P 1'
#
loop_
_entity.id
_entity.type
_entity.pdbx_description
1 polymer ?
#
loop_
_entity_poly.entity_id
_entity_poly.type
_entity_poly.pdbx_seq_one_letter_code
_entity_poly.pdbx_strand_id
1 'polypeptide(L)'
;MLVMKQIFLPLVLFAFVVACCTQKHSGRVDPPVETNYHTGKTHGIVSHKYISTGCGTVVIVNWQHPDSEFVLIPLDTLSPDLDKDGLEIYFNYQPLKRPNPPGCATGNPAKLTDIEKK
;
A
#
# COMPACT_ATOMS: atom_id res chain seq x y z
N MET A 1 58.02 -39.03 15.42
CA MET A 1 57.21 -39.25 16.64
C MET A 1 55.92 -38.47 16.44
N LEU A 2 54.81 -39.02 15.94
CA LEU A 2 54.02 -40.15 16.45
C LEU A 2 53.75 -39.99 17.95
N VAL A 3 52.66 -39.30 18.32
CA VAL A 3 51.57 -39.86 19.13
C VAL A 3 50.25 -39.17 18.76
N MET A 4 49.34 -40.02 18.29
CA MET A 4 47.91 -39.84 18.07
C MET A 4 47.16 -40.35 19.32
N LYS A 5 45.91 -39.90 19.52
CA LYS A 5 44.83 -40.40 20.43
C LYS A 5 44.54 -39.49 21.62
N GLN A 6 43.30 -39.31 22.09
CA GLN A 6 41.95 -39.66 21.63
C GLN A 6 40.98 -38.90 22.57
N ILE A 7 39.85 -38.45 22.02
CA ILE A 7 38.47 -38.62 22.52
C ILE A 7 38.19 -38.24 23.99
N PHE A 8 37.25 -37.32 24.21
CA PHE A 8 35.95 -37.62 24.86
C PHE A 8 35.10 -36.34 24.98
N LEU A 9 34.10 -36.24 24.10
CA LEU A 9 32.88 -35.48 24.32
C LEU A 9 32.05 -36.24 25.39
N PRO A 10 31.38 -35.57 26.35
CA PRO A 10 29.93 -35.37 26.19
C PRO A 10 29.47 -33.98 26.71
N LEU A 11 28.63 -33.24 25.98
CA LEU A 11 27.17 -33.29 26.12
C LEU A 11 26.73 -33.31 27.59
N VAL A 12 26.19 -32.21 28.13
CA VAL A 12 25.14 -32.22 29.16
C VAL A 12 24.59 -30.81 29.45
N LEU A 13 23.29 -30.72 29.16
CA LEU A 13 22.23 -29.91 29.77
C LEU A 13 22.24 -28.37 29.65
N PHE A 14 21.58 -27.94 28.57
CA PHE A 14 20.56 -26.89 28.63
C PHE A 14 19.59 -27.12 29.79
N ALA A 15 19.52 -26.17 30.72
CA ALA A 15 18.40 -26.02 31.64
C ALA A 15 18.04 -24.53 31.77
N PHE A 16 17.54 -23.93 30.67
CA PHE A 16 16.79 -22.69 30.74
C PHE A 16 15.37 -23.01 31.20
N VAL A 17 15.16 -22.98 32.52
CA VAL A 17 13.83 -22.98 33.11
C VAL A 17 13.24 -21.58 32.92
N VAL A 18 12.56 -21.37 31.80
CA VAL A 18 11.74 -20.17 31.58
C VAL A 18 10.44 -20.35 32.36
N ALA A 19 10.29 -19.55 33.41
CA ALA A 19 9.06 -19.44 34.18
C ALA A 19 7.94 -18.92 33.26
N CYS A 20 6.98 -19.78 32.93
CA CYS A 20 5.73 -19.37 32.29
C CYS A 20 4.85 -18.65 33.32
N CYS A 21 4.96 -17.32 33.40
CA CYS A 21 3.91 -16.50 34.00
C CYS A 21 2.76 -16.40 32.98
N THR A 22 1.67 -17.13 33.23
CA THR A 22 0.40 -16.95 32.52
C THR A 22 -0.16 -15.57 32.83
N GLN A 23 0.11 -14.59 31.96
CA GLN A 23 -0.63 -13.33 31.96
C GLN A 23 -2.03 -13.60 31.42
N LYS A 24 -3.02 -13.58 32.31
CA LYS A 24 -4.42 -13.39 31.93
C LYS A 24 -4.52 -12.05 31.20
N HIS A 25 -4.70 -12.09 29.89
CA HIS A 25 -5.20 -10.94 29.14
C HIS A 25 -6.59 -10.62 29.69
N SER A 26 -6.65 -9.64 30.59
CA SER A 26 -7.87 -8.92 30.89
C SER A 26 -8.29 -8.27 29.58
N GLY A 27 -9.40 -8.74 29.01
CA GLY A 27 -10.00 -8.17 27.82
C GLY A 27 -10.35 -6.72 28.11
N ARG A 28 -9.45 -5.82 27.74
CA ARG A 28 -9.76 -4.40 27.56
C ARG A 28 -10.75 -4.38 26.41
N VAL A 29 -12.01 -4.10 26.73
CA VAL A 29 -12.98 -3.68 25.70
C VAL A 29 -12.48 -2.33 25.25
N ASP A 30 -11.67 -2.33 24.20
CA ASP A 30 -11.36 -1.09 23.51
C ASP A 30 -12.70 -0.52 23.00
N PRO A 31 -12.96 0.78 23.18
CA PRO A 31 -14.11 1.41 22.54
C PRO A 31 -14.06 1.11 21.04
N PRO A 32 -15.22 0.98 20.36
CA PRO A 32 -15.23 0.75 18.92
C PRO A 32 -14.34 1.80 18.28
N VAL A 33 -13.22 1.36 17.71
CA VAL A 33 -12.40 2.22 16.87
C VAL A 33 -13.34 2.67 15.76
N GLU A 34 -13.71 3.95 15.75
CA GLU A 34 -14.34 4.58 14.60
C GLU A 34 -13.32 4.53 13.47
N THR A 35 -13.23 3.36 12.83
CA THR A 35 -12.58 3.25 11.54
C THR A 35 -13.46 4.07 10.61
N ASN A 36 -13.01 5.27 10.23
CA ASN A 36 -13.56 5.98 9.10
C ASN A 36 -13.56 5.00 7.93
N TYR A 37 -14.73 4.42 7.67
CA TYR A 37 -14.89 3.35 6.70
C TYR A 37 -15.03 4.01 5.35
N HIS A 38 -13.91 4.21 4.68
CA HIS A 38 -13.92 4.67 3.29
C HIS A 38 -14.46 3.56 2.41
N THR A 39 -15.38 3.91 1.50
CA THR A 39 -15.91 2.93 0.55
C THR A 39 -14.84 2.50 -0.47
N GLY A 40 -13.87 3.38 -0.75
CA GLY A 40 -12.69 3.11 -1.57
C GLY A 40 -11.56 2.38 -0.82
N LYS A 41 -11.03 1.30 -1.40
CA LYS A 41 -9.94 0.48 -0.81
C LYS A 41 -8.54 0.94 -1.21
N THR A 42 -8.44 1.78 -2.23
CA THR A 42 -7.17 2.28 -2.77
C THR A 42 -6.99 3.73 -2.35
N HIS A 43 -5.76 4.11 -2.02
CA HIS A 43 -5.38 5.47 -1.70
C HIS A 43 -4.44 6.00 -2.78
N GLY A 44 -4.72 7.20 -3.28
CA GLY A 44 -3.91 7.85 -4.31
C GLY A 44 -3.98 9.36 -4.22
N ILE A 45 -3.16 10.03 -5.02
CA ILE A 45 -3.13 11.47 -5.16
C ILE A 45 -3.55 11.87 -6.57
N VAL A 46 -4.45 12.84 -6.67
CA VAL A 46 -4.83 13.48 -7.93
C VAL A 46 -3.64 14.29 -8.44
N SER A 47 -3.29 14.14 -9.72
CA SER A 47 -2.13 14.80 -10.30
C SER A 47 -2.39 15.36 -11.69
N HIS A 48 -1.87 16.56 -11.92
CA HIS A 48 -1.84 17.29 -13.18
C HIS A 48 -0.48 17.22 -13.88
N LYS A 49 0.42 16.34 -13.42
CA LYS A 49 1.82 16.18 -13.89
C LYS A 49 1.96 16.06 -15.40
N TYR A 50 0.96 15.54 -16.10
CA TYR A 50 1.01 15.26 -17.54
C TYR A 50 0.17 16.23 -18.40
N ILE A 51 -0.36 17.32 -17.82
CA ILE A 51 -1.17 18.30 -18.58
C ILE A 51 -0.36 18.96 -19.70
N SER A 52 0.93 19.21 -19.50
CA SER A 52 1.79 19.83 -20.52
C SER A 52 1.94 18.99 -21.79
N THR A 53 1.74 17.67 -21.72
CA THR A 53 1.76 16.77 -22.88
C THR A 53 0.37 16.55 -23.47
N GLY A 54 -0.67 17.20 -22.93
CA GLY A 54 -2.06 17.03 -23.32
C GLY A 54 -2.77 15.85 -22.65
N CYS A 55 -2.14 15.19 -21.67
CA CYS A 55 -2.84 14.21 -20.84
C CYS A 55 -3.77 14.94 -19.86
N GLY A 56 -4.95 14.37 -19.61
CA GLY A 56 -5.84 14.89 -18.57
C GLY A 56 -5.30 14.63 -17.16
N THR A 57 -6.15 14.93 -16.17
CA THR A 57 -5.90 14.59 -14.76
C THR A 57 -5.70 13.08 -14.59
N VAL A 58 -4.68 12.70 -13.82
CA VAL A 58 -4.38 11.30 -13.47
C VAL A 58 -4.46 11.10 -11.96
N VAL A 59 -4.50 9.84 -11.53
CA VAL A 59 -4.37 9.48 -10.12
C VAL A 59 -3.12 8.64 -9.93
N ILE A 60 -2.22 9.06 -9.03
CA ILE A 60 -0.98 8.34 -8.74
C ILE A 60 -1.18 7.57 -7.43
N VAL A 61 -1.04 6.25 -7.51
CA VAL A 61 -0.98 5.36 -6.35
C VAL A 61 0.48 5.21 -5.94
N ASN A 62 0.75 5.10 -4.63
CA ASN A 62 2.10 5.01 -4.05
C ASN A 62 3.00 6.21 -4.37
N TRP A 63 2.47 7.43 -4.47
CA TRP A 63 3.25 8.66 -4.77
C TRP A 63 4.36 8.98 -3.75
N GLN A 64 4.34 8.34 -2.57
CA GLN A 64 5.40 8.46 -1.57
C GLN A 64 6.63 7.59 -1.89
N HIS A 65 6.51 6.67 -2.84
CA HIS A 65 7.55 5.72 -3.24
C HIS A 65 7.73 5.77 -4.77
N PRO A 66 8.58 6.68 -5.28
CA PRO A 66 8.73 6.92 -6.72
C PRO A 66 9.03 5.67 -7.56
N ASP A 67 9.77 4.71 -7.01
CA ASP A 67 10.15 3.47 -7.69
C ASP A 67 8.98 2.47 -7.86
N SER A 68 7.87 2.68 -7.15
CA SER A 68 6.67 1.83 -7.18
C SER A 68 5.40 2.62 -7.46
N GLU A 69 5.55 3.84 -7.99
CA GLU A 69 4.44 4.67 -8.44
C GLU A 69 3.64 3.96 -9.53
N PHE A 70 2.32 4.08 -9.41
CA PHE A 70 1.39 3.53 -10.37
C PHE A 70 0.41 4.60 -10.83
N VAL A 71 0.46 4.93 -12.12
CA VAL A 71 -0.36 5.99 -12.71
C VAL A 71 -1.65 5.39 -13.28
N LEU A 72 -2.78 5.87 -12.80
CA LEU A 72 -4.11 5.58 -13.31
C LEU A 72 -4.61 6.75 -14.13
N ILE A 73 -5.09 6.48 -15.34
CA ILE A 73 -5.72 7.45 -16.22
C ILE A 73 -7.23 7.24 -16.11
N PRO A 74 -7.98 8.12 -15.42
CA PRO A 74 -9.42 7.98 -15.30
C PRO A 74 -10.09 7.94 -16.67
N LEU A 75 -11.05 7.03 -16.84
CA LEU A 75 -11.89 6.97 -18.03
C LEU A 75 -12.75 8.24 -18.18
N ASP A 76 -13.29 8.68 -17.05
CA ASP A 76 -14.16 9.85 -16.94
C ASP A 76 -13.41 10.97 -16.22
N THR A 77 -13.63 12.22 -16.64
CA THR A 77 -13.10 13.38 -15.93
C THR A 77 -13.60 13.38 -14.49
N LEU A 78 -12.70 13.64 -13.54
CA LEU A 78 -13.08 13.79 -12.14
C LEU A 78 -14.04 14.98 -11.97
N SER A 79 -14.91 14.91 -10.98
CA SER A 79 -15.75 16.06 -10.65
C SER A 79 -14.87 17.26 -10.25
N PRO A 80 -15.30 18.52 -10.46
CA PRO A 80 -14.48 19.69 -10.14
C PRO A 80 -14.01 19.77 -8.68
N ASP A 81 -14.77 19.15 -7.76
CA ASP A 81 -14.40 19.07 -6.35
C ASP A 81 -13.25 18.11 -6.05
N LEU A 82 -13.02 17.15 -6.94
CA LEU A 82 -11.97 16.12 -6.87
C LEU A 82 -10.81 16.42 -7.84
N ASP A 83 -11.04 17.20 -8.89
CA ASP A 83 -10.01 17.59 -9.87
C ASP A 83 -9.10 18.72 -9.34
N LYS A 84 -8.32 18.40 -8.30
CA LYS A 84 -7.39 19.33 -7.65
C LYS A 84 -6.03 18.66 -7.51
N ASP A 85 -5.00 19.26 -8.10
CA ASP A 85 -3.64 18.74 -8.01
C ASP A 85 -3.21 18.58 -6.53
N GLY A 86 -2.62 17.43 -6.21
CA GLY A 86 -2.21 17.11 -4.86
C GLY A 86 -3.32 16.59 -3.92
N LEU A 87 -4.58 16.51 -4.38
CA LEU A 87 -5.67 16.02 -3.53
C LEU A 87 -5.53 14.52 -3.27
N GLU A 88 -5.48 14.13 -1.99
CA GLU A 88 -5.54 12.73 -1.58
C GLU A 88 -6.98 12.21 -1.61
N ILE A 89 -7.18 11.05 -2.24
CA ILE A 89 -8.48 10.41 -2.41
C ILE A 89 -8.43 8.92 -2.08
N TYR A 90 -9.53 8.41 -1.52
CA TYR A 90 -9.84 6.98 -1.46
C TYR A 90 -10.74 6.61 -2.63
N PHE A 91 -10.50 5.46 -3.26
CA PHE A 91 -11.28 5.00 -4.41
C PHE A 91 -11.14 3.50 -4.65
N ASN A 92 -12.00 2.94 -5.49
CA ASN A 92 -11.83 1.64 -6.13
C ASN A 92 -11.50 1.86 -7.62
N TYR A 93 -10.77 0.93 -8.24
CA TYR A 93 -10.44 1.04 -9.66
C TYR A 93 -10.54 -0.30 -10.40
N GLN A 94 -10.91 -0.20 -11.68
CA GLN A 94 -10.87 -1.30 -12.63
C GLN A 94 -9.98 -0.91 -13.82
N PRO A 95 -8.81 -1.55 -14.00
CA PRO A 95 -7.99 -1.35 -15.18
C PRO A 95 -8.74 -1.72 -16.46
N LEU A 96 -8.60 -0.91 -17.49
CA LEU A 96 -9.23 -1.09 -18.79
C LEU A 96 -8.17 -1.52 -19.81
N LYS A 97 -8.49 -2.56 -20.60
CA LYS A 97 -7.64 -3.04 -21.69
C LYS A 97 -7.83 -2.18 -22.93
N ARG A 98 -7.41 -0.91 -22.87
CA ARG A 98 -7.51 0.03 -23.99
C ARG A 98 -6.21 0.83 -24.15
N PRO A 99 -5.93 1.35 -25.35
CA PRO A 99 -4.81 2.26 -25.55
C PRO A 99 -4.93 3.51 -24.69
N ASN A 100 -3.79 4.08 -24.32
CA ASN A 100 -3.75 5.36 -23.62
C ASN A 100 -4.30 6.47 -24.53
N PRO A 101 -5.02 7.44 -23.95
CA PRO A 101 -5.47 8.59 -24.70
C PRO A 101 -4.26 9.45 -25.15
N PRO A 102 -4.45 10.30 -26.18
CA PRO A 102 -3.40 11.22 -26.63
C PRO A 102 -2.82 12.03 -25.47
N GLY A 103 -1.50 12.24 -25.50
CA GLY A 103 -0.78 12.98 -24.46
C GLY A 103 -0.41 12.19 -23.21
N CYS A 104 -1.06 11.04 -22.95
CA CYS A 104 -0.72 10.17 -21.81
C CYS A 104 0.26 9.05 -22.23
N ALA A 105 1.57 9.36 -22.22
CA ALA A 105 2.60 8.38 -22.60
C ALA A 105 2.77 7.24 -21.58
N THR A 106 2.38 7.47 -20.32
CA THR A 106 2.49 6.50 -19.21
C THR A 106 1.18 6.41 -18.45
N GLY A 107 0.97 5.27 -17.79
CA GLY A 107 -0.20 4.97 -16.98
C GLY A 107 -1.16 3.99 -17.63
N ASN A 108 -2.09 3.50 -16.81
CA ASN A 108 -3.10 2.54 -17.19
C ASN A 108 -4.48 3.19 -17.17
N PRO A 109 -5.23 3.17 -18.28
CA PRO A 109 -6.62 3.58 -18.30
C PRO A 109 -7.42 2.77 -17.29
N ALA A 110 -8.21 3.43 -16.46
CA ALA A 110 -9.01 2.78 -15.44
C ALA A 110 -10.33 3.50 -15.20
N LYS A 111 -11.36 2.72 -14.87
CA LYS A 111 -12.60 3.27 -14.30
C LYS A 111 -12.42 3.42 -12.80
N LEU A 112 -12.67 4.61 -12.27
CA LEU A 112 -12.66 4.87 -10.84
C LEU A 112 -14.10 4.85 -10.30
N THR A 113 -14.30 4.27 -9.12
CA THR A 113 -15.58 4.26 -8.40
C THR A 113 -15.37 4.56 -6.93
N ASP A 114 -16.44 4.91 -6.23
CA ASP A 114 -16.43 5.10 -4.76
C ASP A 114 -15.36 6.11 -4.32
N ILE A 115 -15.24 7.22 -5.06
CA ILE A 115 -14.20 8.22 -4.84
C ILE A 115 -14.61 9.13 -3.69
N GLU A 116 -13.76 9.19 -2.67
CA GLU A 116 -13.93 10.02 -1.48
C GLU A 116 -12.66 10.83 -1.24
N LYS A 117 -12.81 12.03 -0.68
CA LYS A 117 -11.66 12.80 -0.19
C LYS A 117 -11.12 12.14 1.08
N LYS A 118 -9.80 12.15 1.24
CA LYS A 118 -9.18 11.82 2.52
C LYS A 118 -9.30 12.97 3.52
#